data_AF-A0A8S3FG46-F1
#
_entry.id   AF-A0A8S3FG46-F1
#
_cell.length_a   1.000
_cell.length_b   1.000
_cell.length_c   1.000
_cell.angle_alpha   90.00
_cell.angle_beta   90.00
_cell.angle_gamma   90.00
#
_symmetry.space_group_name_H-M   'P 1'
#
loop_
_entity.id
_entity.type
_entity.pdbx_description
1 polymer ?
#
loop_
_entity_poly.entity_id
_entity_poly.type
_entity_poly.pdbx_seq_one_letter_code
_entity_poly.pdbx_strand_id
1 'polypeptide(L)' 'ENYRNNNITSTSAINMLMKFGDVETAQRIFRSIKVKDIISYNAMMKGN' A
#
# COMPACT_ATOMS: atom_id res chain seq x y z
N GLU A 1 14.23 10.32 -9.77
CA GLU A 1 13.45 10.86 -8.63
C GLU A 1 11.95 10.44 -8.61
N ASN A 2 11.45 9.56 -9.47
CA ASN A 2 9.98 9.31 -9.58
C ASN A 2 9.45 8.09 -8.80
N TYR A 3 10.31 7.24 -8.23
CA TYR A 3 9.86 5.98 -7.61
C TYR A 3 9.27 6.16 -6.20
N ARG A 4 9.74 7.16 -5.43
CA ARG A 4 9.27 7.39 -4.06
C ARG A 4 7.81 7.89 -4.02
N ASN A 5 7.43 8.79 -4.93
CA ASN A 5 6.07 9.34 -4.95
C ASN A 5 5.00 8.28 -5.28
N ASN A 6 5.27 7.39 -6.23
CA ASN A 6 4.34 6.30 -6.56
C ASN A 6 4.14 5.31 -5.40
N ASN A 7 5.19 5.08 -4.61
CA ASN A 7 5.12 4.19 -3.46
C ASN A 7 4.33 4.81 -2.29
N ILE A 8 4.47 6.12 -2.07
CA ILE A 8 3.71 6.86 -1.05
C ILE A 8 2.22 6.85 -1.40
N THR A 9 1.83 7.15 -2.65
CA THR A 9 0.43 7.13 -3.07
C THR A 9 -0.19 5.73 -2.96
N SER A 10 0.56 4.69 -3.34
CA SER A 10 0.10 3.30 -3.22
C SER A 10 -0.07 2.88 -1.75
N THR A 11 0.86 3.29 -0.89
CA THR A 11 0.81 3.04 0.56
C THR A 11 -0.39 3.73 1.19
N SER A 12 -0.67 4.99 0.85
CA SER A 12 -1.84 5.72 1.34
C SER A 12 -3.16 5.05 0.91
N ALA A 13 -3.22 4.58 -0.34
CA ALA A 13 -4.37 3.83 -0.84
C ALA A 13 -4.56 2.50 -0.09
N ILE A 14 -3.49 1.73 0.13
CA ILE A 14 -3.52 0.50 0.94
C ILE A 14 -4.06 0.78 2.34
N ASN A 15 -3.53 1.81 3.01
CA ASN A 15 -3.94 2.14 4.38
C ASN A 15 -5.42 2.55 4.47
N MET A 16 -5.91 3.30 3.48
CA MET A 16 -7.31 3.70 3.40
C MET A 16 -8.22 2.49 3.14
N LEU A 17 -7.85 1.63 2.19
CA LEU A 17 -8.61 0.42 1.86
C LEU A 17 -8.68 -0.56 3.04
N MET A 18 -7.56 -0.75 3.76
CA MET A 18 -7.52 -1.55 4.98
C MET A 18 -8.47 -1.00 6.06
N LYS A 19 -8.54 0.32 6.24
CA LYS A 19 -9.50 0.96 7.17
C LYS A 19 -10.96 0.78 6.78
N PHE A 20 -11.27 0.73 5.49
CA PHE A 20 -12.62 0.46 5.00
C PHE A 20 -12.95 -1.03 4.93
N GLY A 21 -12.02 -1.92 5.29
CA GLY A 21 -12.21 -3.36 5.24
C GLY A 21 -12.06 -3.98 3.84
N ASP A 22 -11.69 -3.18 2.83
CA ASP A 22 -11.43 -3.67 1.47
C ASP A 22 -9.97 -4.17 1.35
N VAL A 23 -9.72 -5.27 2.06
CA VAL A 23 -8.40 -5.91 2.13
C VAL A 23 -7.98 -6.49 0.78
N GLU A 24 -8.94 -6.93 -0.04
CA GLU A 24 -8.66 -7.55 -1.35
C GLU A 24 -8.08 -6.53 -2.32
N THR A 25 -8.69 -5.34 -2.42
CA THR A 25 -8.18 -4.25 -3.24
C THR A 25 -6.83 -3.75 -2.71
N ALA A 26 -6.68 -3.66 -1.37
CA ALA A 26 -5.40 -3.30 -0.75
C ALA A 26 -4.28 -4.27 -1.14
N GLN A 27 -4.52 -5.59 -1.09
CA GLN A 27 -3.56 -6.59 -1.52
C GLN A 27 -3.24 -6.50 -3.02
N ARG A 28 -4.24 -6.22 -3.85
CA ARG A 28 -4.05 -6.10 -5.31
C ARG A 28 -3.15 -4.91 -5.66
N ILE A 29 -3.35 -3.78 -4.99
CA ILE A 29 -2.46 -2.60 -5.12
C ILE A 29 -1.07 -2.93 -4.60
N PHE A 30 -0.94 -3.55 -3.42
CA PHE A 30 0.35 -3.96 -2.86
C PHE A 30 1.13 -4.90 -3.78
N ARG A 31 0.45 -5.85 -4.45
CA ARG A 31 1.07 -6.75 -5.44
C ARG A 31 1.51 -6.01 -6.71
N SER A 32 0.82 -4.95 -7.10
CA SER A 32 1.15 -4.10 -8.25
C SER A 32 2.41 -3.23 -8.02
N ILE A 33 2.80 -3.01 -6.76
CA ILE A 33 4.03 -2.29 -6.42
C ILE A 33 5.26 -3.13 -6.83
N LYS A 34 5.97 -2.66 -7.87
CA LYS A 34 7.21 -3.28 -8.40
C LYS A 34 8.37 -3.27 -7.39
N VAL A 35 8.53 -2.19 -6.63
CA VAL A 35 9.57 -2.05 -5.59
C VAL A 35 8.87 -1.81 -4.26
N LYS A 36 8.78 -2.85 -3.43
CA LYS A 36 8.11 -2.78 -2.13
C LYS A 36 9.08 -2.16 -1.13
N ASP A 37 8.74 -1.00 -0.61
CA ASP A 37 9.51 -0.37 0.46
C ASP A 37 8.97 -0.82 1.82
N ILE A 38 9.78 -0.61 2.86
CA ILE A 38 9.43 -0.91 4.26
C ILE A 38 8.09 -0.25 4.65
N ILE A 39 7.79 0.91 4.05
CA ILE A 39 6.55 1.66 4.25
C ILE A 39 5.35 0.91 3.65
N SER A 40 5.45 0.39 2.43
CA SER A 40 4.38 -0.39 1.79
C SER A 40 4.08 -1.68 2.55
N TYR A 41 5.13 -2.32 3.08
CA TYR A 41 5.01 -3.53 3.90
C TYR A 41 4.30 -3.24 5.23
N ASN A 42 4.68 -2.14 5.89
CA ASN A 42 4.03 -1.69 7.11
C ASN A 42 2.55 -1.36 6.87
N ALA A 43 2.19 -0.73 5.75
CA ALA A 43 0.79 -0.42 5.45
C ALA A 43 -0.07 -1.68 5.22
N MET A 44 0.50 -2.74 4.64
CA MET A 44 -0.22 -4.02 4.45
C MET A 44 -0.38 -4.80 5.76
N MET A 45 0.63 -4.78 6.65
CA MET A 45 0.55 -5.50 7.93
C MET A 45 -0.27 -4.76 8.99
N LYS A 46 -0.26 -3.43 8.98
CA LYS A 46 -0.75 -2.60 10.08
C LYS A 46 -2.23 -2.24 9.92
N GLY A 47 -3.07 -3.17 9.45
CA GLY A 47 -4.51 -2.98 9.24
C GLY A 47 -5.27 -2.57 10.52
N ASN A 48 -5.16 -1.29 10.87
CA ASN A 48 -5.78 -0.61 12.01
C ASN A 48 -6.48 0.67 11.52
#